data_AF-A0A9P5A9C0-F1
#
_entry.id   AF-A0A9P5A9C0-F1
#
_cell.length_a   1.000
_cell.length_b   1.000
_cell.length_c   1.000
_cell.angle_alpha   90.00
_cell.angle_beta   90.00
_cell.angle_gamma   90.00
#
_symmetry.space_group_name_H-M   'P 1'
#
loop_
_entity.id
_entity.type
_entity.pdbx_description
1 polymer ?
#
loop_
_entity_poly.entity_id
_entity_poly.type
_entity_poly.pdbx_seq_one_letter_code
_entity_poly.pdbx_strand_id
1 'polypeptide(L)'
;MSRNAAFKKYGKQAKRSKAERLFAELPQSPVRPRSEQNIKEVSVSHITEKVSSIHINEESVTKPKARLLHKTAEFVREKTNDIINAKEDTALKISEETYNPQVKEPIVEITVDEDNSAEFSRLLEAQIASEEAALQTQLRVLTWEDVCPPGDRIDKIAEASYAEVYRVTNQRGTSIIKVIRLPSPIRPQTKAQIRSGLVDEEPHPEEDIQGELQISEWLADIPGFVVYKERYVVQGKTTRQLLETHQSFQKKMKRQDPDRAQFYPSPSRYLDDTRFLIVELGDAGTSLEDWKLTSESQLWDIFLLEAIALARAEDLVMFEHRDLHEGNLCIRQVKPPREMGRPSEGFFGYSGLDITILDYGLSRGEDLSIEDAKPVAFDLERDLSLFVSTHAAQCRVYRQMRSFLLRADRTCLPPEAHDTPYAKGIDGPLSWDTYAPYTNVLWLAYLYEYLISHFKGDKKELTRFKKETREMWKYLDPDAGVDVPCFGCAADVVCFAVEAGWVRQEQLNGAEESLIGGEDSIIGTQNISEIKQERKPARRSTRRH
;
A
#
# COMPACT_ATOMS: atom_id res chain seq x y z
N MET A 1 -67.84 -9.82 -50.44
CA MET A 1 -66.72 -9.48 -49.55
C MET A 1 -66.15 -10.76 -48.98
N SER A 2 -64.82 -10.96 -48.95
CA SER A 2 -64.07 -11.88 -48.06
C SER A 2 -62.69 -12.19 -48.65
N ARG A 3 -61.62 -11.95 -47.88
CA ARG A 3 -60.34 -12.68 -47.93
C ARG A 3 -59.72 -12.62 -46.54
N ASN A 4 -59.56 -13.77 -45.89
CA ASN A 4 -58.89 -13.86 -44.59
C ASN A 4 -57.38 -13.58 -44.74
N ALA A 5 -56.85 -12.68 -43.91
CA ALA A 5 -55.41 -12.47 -43.76
C ALA A 5 -54.95 -13.14 -42.44
N ALA A 6 -54.19 -14.23 -42.55
CA ALA A 6 -53.70 -14.96 -41.38
C ALA A 6 -52.47 -14.26 -40.78
N PHE A 7 -52.56 -13.81 -39.53
CA PHE A 7 -51.42 -13.25 -38.79
C PHE A 7 -50.40 -14.35 -38.44
N LYS A 8 -49.27 -14.37 -39.15
CA LYS A 8 -48.09 -15.16 -38.74
C LYS A 8 -47.36 -14.45 -37.60
N LYS A 9 -47.41 -15.00 -36.39
CA LYS A 9 -46.49 -14.60 -35.30
C LYS A 9 -45.08 -15.15 -35.59
N TYR A 10 -44.16 -14.25 -35.93
CA TYR A 10 -42.73 -14.38 -35.64
C TYR A 10 -42.37 -13.37 -34.55
N GLY A 11 -41.40 -13.60 -33.67
CA GLY A 11 -40.65 -14.83 -33.45
C GLY A 11 -39.34 -14.58 -32.73
N LYS A 12 -39.07 -15.36 -31.66
CA LYS A 12 -37.90 -15.28 -30.76
C LYS A 12 -37.86 -14.01 -29.88
N GLN A 13 -37.83 -14.20 -28.56
CA GLN A 13 -37.21 -13.22 -27.66
C GLN A 13 -35.72 -13.11 -28.04
N ALA A 14 -35.15 -11.91 -27.92
CA ALA A 14 -33.70 -11.77 -28.01
C ALA A 14 -33.06 -12.63 -26.90
N LYS A 15 -32.09 -13.49 -27.25
CA LYS A 15 -31.21 -14.05 -26.23
C LYS A 15 -30.41 -12.87 -25.69
N ARG A 16 -30.49 -12.64 -24.38
CA ARG A 16 -29.63 -11.67 -23.69
C ARG A 16 -28.17 -11.88 -24.11
N SER A 17 -27.40 -10.79 -24.20
CA SER A 17 -25.96 -10.82 -24.43
C SER A 17 -25.24 -11.66 -23.36
N LYS A 18 -23.93 -11.88 -23.49
CA LYS A 18 -23.17 -12.58 -22.45
C LYS A 18 -23.10 -11.70 -21.18
N ALA A 19 -22.77 -10.42 -21.39
CA ALA A 19 -22.74 -9.37 -20.38
C ALA A 19 -24.06 -9.25 -19.58
N GLU A 20 -25.21 -9.19 -20.27
CA GLU A 20 -26.57 -9.14 -19.70
C GLU A 20 -26.98 -10.38 -18.84
N ARG A 21 -26.08 -11.37 -18.68
CA ARG A 21 -26.26 -12.52 -17.79
C ARG A 21 -25.36 -12.46 -16.56
N LEU A 22 -24.09 -12.09 -16.71
CA LEU A 22 -23.24 -11.76 -15.56
C LEU A 22 -23.82 -10.56 -14.77
N PHE A 23 -24.50 -9.61 -15.42
CA PHE A 23 -25.25 -8.55 -14.73
C PHE A 23 -26.52 -9.04 -13.97
N ALA A 24 -26.90 -10.31 -14.10
CA ALA A 24 -27.92 -10.94 -13.27
C ALA A 24 -27.31 -11.69 -12.06
N GLU A 25 -25.98 -11.75 -11.99
CA GLU A 25 -25.18 -12.38 -10.94
C GLU A 25 -24.44 -11.32 -10.10
N LEU A 26 -24.17 -10.13 -10.65
CA LEU A 26 -23.74 -8.93 -9.89
C LEU A 26 -24.75 -8.56 -8.79
N PRO A 27 -24.28 -8.19 -7.58
CA PRO A 27 -25.15 -7.85 -6.46
C PRO A 27 -25.70 -6.41 -6.56
N GLN A 28 -26.77 -6.15 -5.80
CA GLN A 28 -27.37 -4.80 -5.66
C GLN A 28 -26.49 -3.83 -4.84
N SER A 29 -25.57 -4.35 -4.04
CA SER A 29 -24.54 -3.59 -3.33
C SER A 29 -23.31 -4.49 -3.15
N PRO A 30 -22.09 -3.95 -3.04
CA PRO A 30 -20.88 -4.76 -3.02
C PRO A 30 -20.88 -5.66 -1.78
N VAL A 31 -20.71 -6.97 -1.98
CA VAL A 31 -20.76 -7.93 -0.88
C VAL A 31 -19.42 -7.93 -0.15
N ARG A 32 -19.37 -7.28 1.01
CA ARG A 32 -18.30 -7.52 1.99
C ARG A 32 -18.37 -9.00 2.41
N PRO A 33 -17.34 -9.84 2.17
CA PRO A 33 -17.30 -11.16 2.79
C PRO A 33 -17.25 -10.96 4.30
N ARG A 34 -18.12 -11.66 5.04
CA ARG A 34 -18.02 -11.63 6.50
C ARG A 34 -16.69 -12.24 6.89
N SER A 35 -15.97 -11.57 7.78
CA SER A 35 -14.96 -12.23 8.59
C SER A 35 -15.68 -13.25 9.48
N GLU A 36 -15.67 -14.51 9.05
CA GLU A 36 -15.96 -15.62 9.95
C GLU A 36 -14.84 -15.64 11.00
N GLN A 37 -15.05 -14.88 12.08
CA GLN A 37 -14.30 -15.10 13.32
C GLN A 37 -14.43 -16.58 13.63
N ASN A 38 -13.33 -17.31 13.49
CA ASN A 38 -13.31 -18.77 13.51
C ASN A 38 -13.40 -19.29 14.96
N ILE A 39 -14.42 -18.81 15.67
CA ILE A 39 -15.04 -19.46 16.83
C ILE A 39 -15.60 -20.78 16.30
N LYS A 40 -14.71 -21.74 16.10
CA LYS A 40 -15.07 -23.15 16.07
C LYS A 40 -15.88 -23.38 17.34
N GLU A 41 -17.17 -23.63 17.20
CA GLU A 41 -17.96 -24.18 18.28
C GLU A 41 -17.35 -25.56 18.59
N VAL A 42 -16.38 -25.57 19.51
CA VAL A 42 -15.84 -26.79 20.12
C VAL A 42 -17.00 -27.35 20.94
N SER A 43 -17.82 -28.15 20.25
CA SER A 43 -19.14 -28.60 20.71
C SER A 43 -19.05 -29.03 22.16
N VAL A 44 -19.75 -28.30 23.04
CA VAL A 44 -19.62 -28.45 24.51
C VAL A 44 -19.91 -29.90 24.95
N SER A 45 -20.73 -30.60 24.17
CA SER A 45 -20.92 -32.05 24.13
C SER A 45 -19.60 -32.85 24.27
N HIS A 46 -18.62 -32.62 23.38
CA HIS A 46 -17.36 -33.37 23.32
C HIS A 46 -16.43 -33.12 24.51
N ILE A 47 -16.59 -32.00 25.23
CA ILE A 47 -15.88 -31.75 26.49
C ILE A 47 -16.60 -32.46 27.64
N THR A 48 -17.93 -32.37 27.68
CA THR A 48 -18.76 -32.96 28.74
C THR A 48 -18.66 -34.50 28.76
N GLU A 49 -18.56 -35.12 27.58
CA GLU A 49 -18.38 -36.56 27.41
C GLU A 49 -16.97 -37.05 27.84
N LYS A 50 -15.92 -36.22 27.66
CA LYS A 50 -14.56 -36.54 28.12
C LYS A 50 -14.34 -36.32 29.62
N VAL A 51 -15.07 -35.40 30.26
CA VAL A 51 -14.97 -35.17 31.71
C VAL A 51 -15.72 -36.24 32.51
N SER A 52 -16.80 -36.80 31.96
CA SER A 52 -17.62 -37.82 32.64
C SER A 52 -17.04 -39.24 32.64
N SER A 53 -15.95 -39.49 31.90
CA SER A 53 -15.25 -40.79 31.85
C SER A 53 -14.14 -40.97 32.90
N ILE A 54 -13.85 -39.96 33.73
CA ILE A 54 -12.80 -40.02 34.76
C ILE A 54 -13.38 -40.50 36.10
N HIS A 55 -13.13 -41.76 36.46
CA HIS A 55 -13.38 -42.27 37.81
C HIS A 55 -12.13 -42.13 38.70
N ILE A 56 -12.24 -41.40 39.79
CA ILE A 56 -11.25 -41.35 40.88
C ILE A 56 -11.90 -42.01 42.11
N ASN A 57 -11.25 -43.03 42.66
CA ASN A 57 -11.69 -43.65 43.92
C ASN A 57 -11.25 -42.79 45.11
N GLU A 58 -12.18 -42.51 46.03
CA GLU A 58 -11.88 -41.85 47.31
C GLU A 58 -11.51 -42.87 48.40
N GLU A 59 -10.51 -42.56 49.24
CA GLU A 59 -10.42 -43.10 50.61
C GLU A 59 -10.23 -41.99 51.66
N SER A 60 -11.36 -41.60 52.27
CA SER A 60 -11.52 -41.18 53.68
C SER A 60 -10.65 -40.06 54.32
N VAL A 61 -11.17 -38.82 54.26
CA VAL A 61 -11.65 -38.02 55.43
C VAL A 61 -10.68 -37.70 56.61
N THR A 62 -10.38 -36.40 56.83
CA THR A 62 -10.72 -35.66 58.10
C THR A 62 -10.47 -34.11 58.08
N LYS A 63 -11.56 -33.32 57.89
CA LYS A 63 -12.05 -32.16 58.70
C LYS A 63 -11.11 -31.31 59.62
N PRO A 64 -11.45 -30.03 59.97
CA PRO A 64 -11.98 -28.89 59.15
C PRO A 64 -11.57 -27.44 59.64
N LYS A 65 -12.10 -26.38 58.97
CA LYS A 65 -12.29 -24.94 59.38
C LYS A 65 -11.18 -23.90 59.04
N ALA A 66 -11.43 -22.58 58.95
CA ALA A 66 -12.49 -21.77 58.29
C ALA A 66 -12.41 -20.24 58.65
N ARG A 67 -12.39 -19.34 57.65
CA ARG A 67 -12.83 -17.90 57.58
C ARG A 67 -12.21 -17.26 56.30
N LEU A 68 -12.83 -16.46 55.42
CA LEU A 68 -13.86 -15.38 55.48
C LEU A 68 -13.35 -14.04 56.05
N LEU A 69 -13.57 -12.84 55.47
CA LEU A 69 -13.95 -12.35 54.10
C LEU A 69 -13.83 -10.78 54.09
N HIS A 70 -14.18 -10.10 52.98
CA HIS A 70 -14.36 -8.62 52.77
C HIS A 70 -13.07 -7.76 52.61
N LYS A 71 -12.94 -6.82 51.64
CA LYS A 71 -13.72 -5.59 51.23
C LYS A 71 -13.53 -4.41 52.23
N THR A 72 -13.40 -3.12 51.86
CA THR A 72 -13.78 -2.39 50.60
C THR A 72 -13.06 -1.02 50.41
N ALA A 73 -13.02 -0.54 49.16
CA ALA A 73 -13.28 0.83 48.65
C ALA A 73 -12.43 2.11 49.01
N GLU A 74 -11.94 2.74 47.92
CA GLU A 74 -12.11 4.15 47.48
C GLU A 74 -11.41 5.39 48.14
N PHE A 75 -10.78 6.17 47.24
CA PHE A 75 -10.66 7.64 47.11
C PHE A 75 -10.38 8.57 48.32
N VAL A 76 -9.32 9.40 48.18
CA VAL A 76 -9.41 10.87 47.93
C VAL A 76 -8.02 11.42 47.53
N ARG A 77 -7.95 12.65 46.99
CA ARG A 77 -6.80 13.29 46.33
C ARG A 77 -6.61 14.72 46.86
N GLU A 78 -5.38 15.18 47.11
CA GLU A 78 -4.84 16.55 46.86
C GLU A 78 -3.40 16.73 47.43
N LYS A 79 -2.87 17.95 47.32
CA LYS A 79 -1.46 18.41 47.42
C LYS A 79 -1.10 18.85 48.88
N THR A 80 0.05 19.40 49.29
CA THR A 80 1.07 20.30 48.68
C THR A 80 2.40 20.37 49.48
N ASN A 81 3.51 20.65 48.75
CA ASN A 81 4.64 21.58 49.08
C ASN A 81 5.74 21.28 50.13
N ASP A 82 6.83 22.06 49.94
CA ASP A 82 7.98 22.42 50.80
C ASP A 82 8.97 21.30 51.20
N ILE A 83 10.19 21.17 50.62
CA ILE A 83 11.35 22.10 50.49
C ILE A 83 12.08 22.35 51.83
N ILE A 84 13.36 21.94 51.94
CA ILE A 84 14.53 22.68 52.48
C ILE A 84 15.75 21.72 52.66
N ASN A 85 16.91 22.12 52.11
CA ASN A 85 18.34 21.91 52.50
C ASN A 85 18.87 20.63 53.20
N ALA A 86 20.18 20.28 53.13
CA ALA A 86 21.28 20.55 52.18
C ALA A 86 22.58 19.82 52.62
N LYS A 87 23.53 19.69 51.67
CA LYS A 87 24.99 19.83 51.83
C LYS A 87 25.88 18.69 52.39
N GLU A 88 27.13 18.75 51.92
CA GLU A 88 28.41 18.18 52.39
C GLU A 88 28.53 16.64 52.36
N ASP A 89 29.25 16.03 51.41
CA ASP A 89 30.66 16.18 50.94
C ASP A 89 31.69 15.42 51.80
N THR A 90 32.39 14.44 51.19
CA THR A 90 33.85 14.47 50.85
C THR A 90 34.46 13.05 50.84
N ALA A 91 35.60 12.89 50.13
CA ALA A 91 36.68 11.92 50.37
C ALA A 91 36.58 10.48 49.79
N LEU A 92 36.90 10.42 48.49
CA LEU A 92 37.58 9.31 47.80
C LEU A 92 38.67 8.59 48.62
N LYS A 93 38.90 7.29 48.34
CA LYS A 93 40.25 6.70 48.23
C LYS A 93 40.28 5.40 47.40
N ILE A 94 41.49 5.01 46.94
CA ILE A 94 41.75 4.08 45.81
C ILE A 94 42.85 3.07 46.19
N SER A 95 42.65 1.77 45.88
CA SER A 95 43.63 0.69 45.56
C SER A 95 42.79 -0.52 45.07
N GLU A 96 43.07 -1.31 44.02
CA GLU A 96 44.28 -2.07 43.62
C GLU A 96 44.62 -3.24 44.57
N GLU A 97 44.94 -4.47 44.14
CA GLU A 97 44.97 -5.11 42.79
C GLU A 97 43.65 -5.90 42.51
N THR A 98 43.48 -7.08 41.87
CA THR A 98 44.32 -8.14 41.22
C THR A 98 43.49 -8.92 40.16
N TYR A 99 44.06 -9.90 39.42
CA TYR A 99 43.38 -10.60 38.30
C TYR A 99 43.56 -12.15 38.27
N ASN A 100 42.47 -12.88 37.97
CA ASN A 100 42.38 -14.29 37.53
C ASN A 100 42.83 -15.43 38.49
N PRO A 101 42.49 -16.72 38.22
CA PRO A 101 41.17 -17.25 37.81
C PRO A 101 40.77 -18.56 38.53
N GLN A 102 39.48 -18.82 38.79
CA GLN A 102 38.97 -20.20 38.86
C GLN A 102 37.56 -20.33 38.27
N VAL A 103 37.42 -21.23 37.29
CA VAL A 103 36.13 -21.69 36.76
C VAL A 103 35.51 -22.68 37.74
N LYS A 104 34.24 -22.45 38.09
CA LYS A 104 33.32 -23.49 38.59
C LYS A 104 31.95 -23.27 37.98
N GLU A 105 31.68 -23.98 36.90
CA GLU A 105 30.33 -24.13 36.37
C GLU A 105 29.48 -24.87 37.41
N PRO A 106 28.28 -24.37 37.77
CA PRO A 106 27.28 -25.20 38.42
C PRO A 106 26.71 -26.15 37.37
N ILE A 107 27.10 -27.43 37.42
CA ILE A 107 26.45 -28.47 36.61
C ILE A 107 24.99 -28.56 37.06
N VAL A 108 24.09 -28.03 36.24
CA VAL A 108 22.65 -28.29 36.37
C VAL A 108 22.37 -29.61 35.66
N GLU A 109 22.14 -30.67 36.43
CA GLU A 109 21.62 -31.93 35.89
C GLU A 109 20.16 -31.69 35.44
N ILE A 110 20.00 -31.30 34.17
CA ILE A 110 18.67 -31.23 33.54
C ILE A 110 18.22 -32.66 33.25
N THR A 111 17.30 -33.17 34.06
CA THR A 111 16.52 -34.36 33.73
C THR A 111 15.63 -34.04 32.53
N VAL A 112 15.98 -34.57 31.36
CA VAL A 112 15.22 -34.36 30.13
C VAL A 112 14.03 -35.32 30.11
N ASP A 113 12.83 -34.80 30.41
CA ASP A 113 11.58 -35.45 30.02
C ASP A 113 11.42 -35.33 28.50
N GLU A 114 11.25 -36.46 27.80
CA GLU A 114 11.41 -36.54 26.33
C GLU A 114 10.36 -35.71 25.54
N ASP A 115 9.20 -35.41 26.13
CA ASP A 115 8.14 -34.60 25.48
C ASP A 115 8.55 -33.14 25.20
N ASN A 116 9.48 -32.56 25.97
CA ASN A 116 9.85 -31.14 25.84
C ASN A 116 10.80 -30.84 24.66
N SER A 117 11.41 -31.85 24.04
CA SER A 117 12.39 -31.64 22.97
C SER A 117 11.79 -30.89 21.77
N ALA A 118 10.54 -31.18 21.41
CA ALA A 118 9.88 -30.61 20.23
C ALA A 118 9.39 -29.17 20.43
N GLU A 119 9.34 -28.67 21.68
CA GLU A 119 9.02 -27.27 21.98
C GLU A 119 10.32 -26.45 22.11
N PHE A 120 11.35 -26.99 22.75
CA PHE A 120 12.67 -26.36 22.80
C PHE A 120 13.30 -26.20 21.41
N SER A 121 13.19 -27.21 20.53
CA SER A 121 13.64 -27.08 19.12
C SER A 121 12.89 -25.97 18.38
N ARG A 122 11.56 -25.87 18.51
CA ARG A 122 10.78 -24.81 17.85
C ARG A 122 11.07 -23.42 18.40
N LEU A 123 11.32 -23.29 19.71
CA LEU A 123 11.75 -22.02 20.30
C LEU A 123 13.16 -21.62 19.83
N LEU A 124 14.08 -22.59 19.69
CA LEU A 124 15.43 -22.34 19.17
C LEU A 124 15.40 -22.03 17.67
N GLU A 125 14.58 -22.71 16.87
CA GLU A 125 14.35 -22.42 15.45
C GLU A 125 13.71 -21.04 15.26
N ALA A 126 12.76 -20.65 16.10
CA ALA A 126 12.18 -19.31 16.09
C ALA A 126 13.18 -18.22 16.53
N GLN A 127 14.03 -18.50 17.52
CA GLN A 127 15.10 -17.59 17.95
C GLN A 127 16.15 -17.43 16.84
N ILE A 128 16.58 -18.52 16.20
CA ILE A 128 17.52 -18.49 15.07
C ILE A 128 16.89 -17.76 13.88
N ALA A 129 15.64 -18.05 13.52
CA ALA A 129 14.94 -17.31 12.46
C ALA A 129 14.80 -15.81 12.79
N SER A 130 14.58 -15.45 14.06
CA SER A 130 14.55 -14.06 14.50
C SER A 130 15.93 -13.39 14.47
N GLU A 131 17.02 -14.11 14.72
CA GLU A 131 18.39 -13.60 14.68
C GLU A 131 18.94 -13.55 13.23
N GLU A 132 18.58 -14.51 12.38
CA GLU A 132 18.86 -14.49 10.94
C GLU A 132 18.06 -13.38 10.24
N ALA A 133 16.78 -13.18 10.61
CA ALA A 133 16.01 -12.01 10.17
C ALA A 133 16.66 -10.71 10.66
N ALA A 134 17.08 -10.61 11.93
CA ALA A 134 17.77 -9.42 12.45
C ALA A 134 19.13 -9.15 11.77
N LEU A 135 19.81 -10.19 11.29
CA LEU A 135 21.03 -10.07 10.48
C LEU A 135 20.72 -9.67 9.03
N GLN A 136 19.59 -10.11 8.46
CA GLN A 136 19.10 -9.68 7.15
C GLN A 136 18.57 -8.23 7.16
N THR A 137 18.04 -7.72 8.28
CA THR A 137 17.52 -6.34 8.38
C THR A 137 18.57 -5.25 8.56
N GLN A 138 19.88 -5.56 8.63
CA GLN A 138 20.91 -4.52 8.56
C GLN A 138 21.06 -3.98 7.13
N LEU A 139 20.13 -3.10 6.75
CA LEU A 139 20.13 -2.36 5.50
C LEU A 139 21.49 -1.68 5.28
N ARG A 140 21.97 -1.77 4.02
CA ARG A 140 23.25 -1.22 3.61
C ARG A 140 23.31 0.28 3.91
N VAL A 141 24.28 0.68 4.73
CA VAL A 141 24.53 2.10 5.01
C VAL A 141 25.36 2.72 3.88
N LEU A 142 24.83 3.76 3.25
CA LEU A 142 25.42 4.50 2.14
C LEU A 142 25.67 5.97 2.52
N THR A 143 26.49 6.65 1.73
CA THR A 143 26.59 8.12 1.73
C THR A 143 25.77 8.73 0.58
N TRP A 144 25.52 10.04 0.64
CA TRP A 144 24.92 10.77 -0.48
C TRP A 144 25.79 10.78 -1.76
N GLU A 145 27.09 10.45 -1.67
CA GLU A 145 27.98 10.31 -2.84
C GLU A 145 27.87 8.91 -3.48
N ASP A 146 27.43 7.88 -2.74
CA ASP A 146 27.12 6.56 -3.32
C ASP A 146 25.78 6.56 -4.08
N VAL A 147 24.82 7.36 -3.61
CA VAL A 147 23.46 7.50 -4.18
C VAL A 147 23.42 8.43 -5.38
N CYS A 148 24.22 9.51 -5.38
CA CYS A 148 24.39 10.37 -6.55
C CYS A 148 25.87 10.71 -6.77
N PRO A 149 26.65 9.78 -7.36
CA PRO A 149 28.06 10.00 -7.69
C PRO A 149 28.33 11.27 -8.51
N PRO A 150 29.54 11.86 -8.41
CA PRO A 150 29.92 13.03 -9.22
C PRO A 150 29.92 12.76 -10.74
N GLY A 151 28.83 13.17 -11.40
CA GLY A 151 28.60 12.96 -12.83
C GLY A 151 27.15 12.55 -13.13
N ASP A 152 26.48 11.95 -12.15
CA ASP A 152 25.08 11.57 -12.21
C ASP A 152 24.19 12.81 -12.08
N ARG A 153 23.00 12.76 -12.69
CA ARG A 153 21.99 13.82 -12.59
C ARG A 153 20.94 13.45 -11.55
N ILE A 154 20.68 14.35 -10.60
CA ILE A 154 19.60 14.24 -9.61
C ILE A 154 18.65 15.44 -9.72
N ASP A 155 17.38 15.19 -10.02
CA ASP A 155 16.32 16.21 -10.04
C ASP A 155 15.28 15.90 -8.96
N LYS A 156 14.93 16.86 -8.09
CA LYS A 156 13.77 16.71 -7.22
C LYS A 156 12.52 16.88 -8.08
N ILE A 157 11.64 15.89 -8.06
CA ILE A 157 10.43 15.86 -8.89
C ILE A 157 9.17 16.16 -8.07
N ALA A 158 9.08 15.69 -6.83
CA ALA A 158 7.92 15.89 -5.97
C ALA A 158 8.27 16.03 -4.47
N GLU A 159 7.26 16.42 -3.70
CA GLU A 159 7.23 16.41 -2.23
C GLU A 159 5.93 15.70 -1.84
N ALA A 160 6.06 14.52 -1.22
CA ALA A 160 4.93 13.73 -0.72
C ALA A 160 4.64 14.10 0.75
N SER A 161 3.79 13.32 1.42
CA SER A 161 3.41 13.55 2.82
C SER A 161 4.56 13.36 3.82
N TYR A 162 5.44 12.37 3.58
CA TYR A 162 6.58 12.00 4.44
C TYR A 162 7.86 11.66 3.64
N ALA A 163 7.96 12.15 2.40
CA ALA A 163 9.12 11.90 1.55
C ALA A 163 9.46 13.04 0.56
N GLU A 164 10.76 13.25 0.36
CA GLU A 164 11.30 13.98 -0.80
C GLU A 164 11.52 13.00 -1.96
N VAL A 165 10.96 13.26 -3.15
CA VAL A 165 11.07 12.35 -4.30
C VAL A 165 11.98 12.94 -5.38
N TYR A 166 13.00 12.17 -5.79
CA TYR A 166 13.96 12.57 -6.82
C TYR A 166 14.04 11.55 -7.95
N ARG A 167 14.33 12.02 -9.17
CA ARG A 167 14.77 11.20 -10.29
C ARG A 167 16.30 11.24 -10.34
N VAL A 168 16.94 10.07 -10.35
CA VAL A 168 18.38 9.90 -10.58
C VAL A 168 18.59 9.29 -11.97
N THR A 169 19.47 9.87 -12.77
CA THR A 169 19.78 9.40 -14.13
C THR A 169 21.30 9.34 -14.35
N ASN A 170 21.79 8.19 -14.81
CA ASN A 170 23.20 7.93 -15.07
C ASN A 170 23.42 6.98 -16.26
N GLN A 171 24.63 6.42 -16.42
CA GLN A 171 24.95 5.54 -17.55
C GLN A 171 24.33 4.13 -17.45
N ARG A 172 23.81 3.72 -16.28
CA ARG A 172 23.10 2.45 -16.09
C ARG A 172 21.62 2.59 -16.45
N GLY A 173 21.00 3.71 -16.10
CA GLY A 173 19.61 4.01 -16.45
C GLY A 173 19.05 5.21 -15.70
N THR A 174 17.73 5.19 -15.47
CA THR A 174 17.01 6.12 -14.59
C THR A 174 16.30 5.33 -13.50
N SER A 175 16.29 5.85 -12.28
CA SER A 175 15.48 5.34 -11.18
C SER A 175 14.93 6.50 -10.37
N ILE A 176 13.79 6.28 -9.72
CA ILE A 176 13.19 7.22 -8.78
C ILE A 176 13.65 6.82 -7.38
N ILE A 177 13.95 7.80 -6.53
CA ILE A 177 14.25 7.56 -5.12
C ILE A 177 13.25 8.30 -4.23
N LYS A 178 12.55 7.54 -3.37
CA LYS A 178 11.70 8.08 -2.28
C LYS A 178 12.59 8.21 -1.05
N VAL A 179 12.82 9.44 -0.59
CA VAL A 179 13.73 9.76 0.53
C VAL A 179 12.91 10.13 1.76
N ILE A 180 12.97 9.29 2.79
CA ILE A 180 12.20 9.41 4.03
C ILE A 180 13.18 9.70 5.17
N ARG A 181 12.90 10.72 5.99
CA ARG A 181 13.85 11.19 7.02
C ARG A 181 13.71 10.38 8.31
N LEU A 182 14.73 9.62 8.68
CA LEU A 182 14.71 8.80 9.89
C LEU A 182 14.98 9.62 11.16
N PRO A 183 14.56 9.15 12.36
CA PRO A 183 14.82 9.80 13.65
C PRO A 183 16.31 10.05 13.90
N SER A 184 16.75 11.26 13.55
CA SER A 184 18.16 11.64 13.50
C SER A 184 18.31 13.16 13.61
N PRO A 185 19.45 13.65 14.14
CA PRO A 185 19.64 15.07 14.38
C PRO A 185 19.88 15.83 13.07
N ILE A 186 19.39 17.07 13.02
CA ILE A 186 19.72 18.07 12.01
C ILE A 186 20.10 19.38 12.70
N ARG A 187 20.83 20.26 12.00
CA ARG A 187 21.11 21.61 12.51
C ARG A 187 19.80 22.35 12.76
N PRO A 188 19.66 23.11 13.88
CA PRO A 188 18.45 23.87 14.15
C PRO A 188 18.18 24.94 13.09
N GLN A 189 16.92 25.37 12.96
CA GLN A 189 16.55 26.45 12.06
C GLN A 189 17.25 27.77 12.43
N THR A 190 17.62 28.55 11.41
CA THR A 190 18.12 29.92 11.62
C THR A 190 16.99 30.88 11.96
N LYS A 191 17.32 32.00 12.62
CA LYS A 191 16.38 33.13 12.85
C LYS A 191 15.77 33.70 11.56
N ALA A 192 16.33 33.43 10.39
CA ALA A 192 15.73 33.78 9.11
C ALA A 192 14.61 32.80 8.73
N GLN A 193 14.86 31.49 8.84
CA GLN A 193 13.91 30.42 8.51
C GLN A 193 12.69 30.42 9.43
N ILE A 194 12.88 30.61 10.74
CA ILE A 194 11.78 30.74 11.71
C ILE A 194 10.87 31.92 11.33
N ARG A 195 11.44 33.06 10.91
CA ARG A 195 10.68 34.25 10.48
C ARG A 195 10.04 34.11 9.09
N SER A 196 10.47 33.14 8.29
CA SER A 196 9.83 32.84 6.98
C SER A 196 8.79 31.72 7.08
N GLY A 197 8.40 31.31 8.29
CA GLY A 197 7.43 30.23 8.49
C GLY A 197 7.89 28.89 7.94
N LEU A 198 9.20 28.60 7.97
CA LEU A 198 9.68 27.25 7.66
C LEU A 198 9.14 26.30 8.72
N VAL A 199 8.32 25.34 8.32
CA VAL A 199 8.05 24.13 9.10
C VAL A 199 9.14 23.13 8.74
N ASP A 200 9.57 22.31 9.70
CA ASP A 200 10.33 21.11 9.40
C ASP A 200 9.35 19.93 9.49
N GLU A 201 9.30 19.09 8.46
CA GLU A 201 8.67 17.77 8.48
C GLU A 201 9.22 16.95 9.67
N GLU A 202 8.39 16.09 10.26
CA GLU A 202 8.79 15.24 11.40
C GLU A 202 9.47 13.95 10.90
N PRO A 203 10.45 13.40 11.63
CA PRO A 203 11.18 12.24 11.15
C PRO A 203 10.39 10.95 11.41
N HIS A 204 10.25 10.11 10.38
CA HIS A 204 9.48 8.87 10.41
C HIS A 204 10.39 7.66 10.71
N PRO A 205 10.08 6.83 11.73
CA PRO A 205 10.80 5.59 12.00
C PRO A 205 10.54 4.54 10.92
N GLU A 206 11.41 3.53 10.81
CA GLU A 206 11.31 2.49 9.77
C GLU A 206 10.05 1.62 9.96
N GLU A 207 9.60 1.47 11.21
CA GLU A 207 8.41 0.73 11.60
C GLU A 207 7.09 1.37 11.10
N ASP A 208 7.02 2.70 10.95
CA ASP A 208 5.83 3.42 10.47
C ASP A 208 5.64 3.27 8.95
N ILE A 209 6.72 2.97 8.21
CA ILE A 209 6.77 2.87 6.74
C ILE A 209 6.91 1.43 6.24
N GLN A 210 7.28 0.48 7.10
CA GLN A 210 7.40 -0.95 6.79
C GLN A 210 6.15 -1.53 6.12
N GLY A 211 4.96 -1.01 6.42
CA GLY A 211 3.71 -1.41 5.75
C GLY A 211 3.62 -1.01 4.28
N GLU A 212 4.08 0.20 3.92
CA GLU A 212 4.19 0.60 2.50
C GLU A 212 5.22 -0.29 1.79
N LEU A 213 6.39 -0.49 2.41
CA LEU A 213 7.51 -1.26 1.84
C LEU A 213 7.10 -2.71 1.55
N GLN A 214 6.39 -3.35 2.46
CA GLN A 214 5.91 -4.72 2.29
C GLN A 214 4.88 -4.83 1.16
N ILE A 215 3.98 -3.84 1.03
CA ILE A 215 3.05 -3.76 -0.11
C ILE A 215 3.81 -3.46 -1.42
N SER A 216 4.86 -2.62 -1.41
CA SER A 216 5.72 -2.39 -2.57
C SER A 216 6.45 -3.66 -3.04
N GLU A 217 6.98 -4.44 -2.09
CA GLU A 217 7.66 -5.71 -2.35
C GLU A 217 6.68 -6.75 -2.94
N TRP A 218 5.44 -6.84 -2.44
CA TRP A 218 4.38 -7.71 -3.00
C TRP A 218 3.88 -7.32 -4.40
N LEU A 219 3.88 -6.03 -4.74
CA LEU A 219 3.34 -5.52 -6.02
C LEU A 219 4.39 -5.43 -7.14
N ALA A 220 5.69 -5.56 -6.83
CA ALA A 220 6.78 -5.28 -7.75
C ALA A 220 6.75 -6.07 -9.06
N ASP A 221 6.33 -7.35 -8.99
CA ASP A 221 6.23 -8.26 -10.14
C ASP A 221 4.90 -8.11 -10.93
N ILE A 222 3.95 -7.29 -10.49
CA ILE A 222 2.63 -7.15 -11.11
C ILE A 222 2.67 -6.04 -12.19
N PRO A 223 2.50 -6.36 -13.49
CA PRO A 223 2.62 -5.35 -14.54
C PRO A 223 1.52 -4.28 -14.43
N GLY A 224 1.96 -3.03 -14.24
CA GLY A 224 1.11 -1.86 -13.99
C GLY A 224 1.44 -1.15 -12.68
N PHE A 225 2.17 -1.78 -11.76
CA PHE A 225 2.71 -1.18 -10.53
C PHE A 225 4.17 -0.74 -10.72
N VAL A 226 4.76 -0.04 -9.74
CA VAL A 226 6.17 0.36 -9.83
C VAL A 226 7.10 -0.76 -9.38
N VAL A 227 8.10 -1.05 -10.22
CA VAL A 227 9.19 -1.97 -9.89
C VAL A 227 9.96 -1.40 -8.69
N TYR A 228 9.83 -2.07 -7.55
CA TYR A 228 10.70 -1.91 -6.39
C TYR A 228 12.05 -2.56 -6.68
N LYS A 229 13.16 -1.92 -6.29
CA LYS A 229 14.52 -2.40 -6.59
C LYS A 229 15.30 -2.80 -5.35
N GLU A 230 15.60 -1.83 -4.49
CA GLU A 230 16.41 -1.98 -3.29
C GLU A 230 16.04 -0.86 -2.30
N ARG A 231 16.20 -1.12 -1.00
CA ARG A 231 16.13 -0.07 0.04
C ARG A 231 17.43 -0.03 0.84
N TYR A 232 17.88 1.17 1.18
CA TYR A 232 19.15 1.38 1.87
C TYR A 232 19.09 2.62 2.77
N VAL A 233 19.88 2.62 3.84
CA VAL A 233 19.97 3.75 4.78
C VAL A 233 21.07 4.68 4.29
N VAL A 234 20.77 5.95 4.03
CA VAL A 234 21.79 6.97 3.83
C VAL A 234 22.10 7.66 5.14
N GLN A 235 23.38 7.73 5.51
CA GLN A 235 23.84 8.56 6.63
C GLN A 235 24.83 9.63 6.14
N GLY A 236 24.66 10.86 6.62
CA GLY A 236 25.67 11.91 6.54
C GLY A 236 25.22 13.19 5.82
N LYS A 237 26.20 14.09 5.61
CA LYS A 237 25.98 15.41 5.01
C LYS A 237 25.56 15.31 3.54
N THR A 238 24.75 16.28 3.11
CA THR A 238 24.36 16.47 1.70
C THR A 238 25.56 16.62 0.76
N THR A 239 25.43 16.12 -0.47
CA THR A 239 26.26 16.58 -1.60
C THR A 239 25.89 18.00 -2.01
N ARG A 240 26.77 18.66 -2.78
CA ARG A 240 26.47 19.97 -3.41
C ARG A 240 25.31 19.86 -4.40
N GLN A 241 25.27 18.76 -5.17
CA GLN A 241 24.25 18.47 -6.18
C GLN A 241 22.85 18.43 -5.56
N LEU A 242 22.64 17.63 -4.50
CA LEU A 242 21.35 17.54 -3.80
C LEU A 242 20.88 18.91 -3.27
N LEU A 243 21.80 19.72 -2.72
CA LEU A 243 21.49 21.06 -2.24
C LEU A 243 21.12 22.05 -3.37
N GLU A 244 21.82 22.01 -4.52
CA GLU A 244 21.51 22.82 -5.69
C GLU A 244 20.16 22.43 -6.31
N THR A 245 19.86 21.14 -6.34
CA THR A 245 18.59 20.57 -6.79
C THR A 245 17.43 20.97 -5.87
N HIS A 246 17.57 20.85 -4.55
CA HIS A 246 16.57 21.34 -3.57
C HIS A 246 16.31 22.84 -3.75
N GLN A 247 17.36 23.65 -3.80
CA GLN A 247 17.21 25.09 -4.03
C GLN A 247 16.51 25.42 -5.35
N SER A 248 16.77 24.66 -6.40
CA SER A 248 16.13 24.87 -7.71
C SER A 248 14.65 24.49 -7.69
N PHE A 249 14.29 23.39 -7.00
CA PHE A 249 12.91 23.00 -6.76
C PHE A 249 12.14 24.06 -5.95
N GLN A 250 12.67 24.50 -4.80
CA GLN A 250 12.00 25.55 -3.99
C GLN A 250 11.84 26.87 -4.76
N LYS A 251 12.82 27.23 -5.62
CA LYS A 251 12.73 28.41 -6.52
C LYS A 251 11.70 28.22 -7.65
N LYS A 252 11.45 26.98 -8.12
CA LYS A 252 10.40 26.65 -9.09
C LYS A 252 9.03 26.78 -8.40
N MET A 253 8.82 26.08 -7.30
CA MET A 253 7.54 26.05 -6.59
C MET A 253 7.11 27.44 -6.13
N LYS A 254 8.01 28.25 -5.54
CA LYS A 254 7.70 29.64 -5.11
C LYS A 254 7.47 30.64 -6.24
N ARG A 255 7.59 30.23 -7.52
CA ARG A 255 7.15 31.00 -8.69
C ARG A 255 5.78 30.56 -9.22
N GLN A 256 5.35 29.35 -8.87
CA GLN A 256 4.03 28.80 -9.22
C GLN A 256 3.01 29.18 -8.14
N ASP A 257 3.41 29.08 -6.88
CA ASP A 257 2.65 29.51 -5.70
C ASP A 257 3.61 30.29 -4.76
N PRO A 258 3.50 31.63 -4.67
CA PRO A 258 4.33 32.46 -3.79
C PRO A 258 4.13 32.20 -2.29
N ASP A 259 2.93 31.80 -1.89
CA ASP A 259 2.53 31.62 -0.49
C ASP A 259 2.79 30.18 0.01
N ARG A 260 3.22 29.27 -0.89
CA ARG A 260 3.56 27.88 -0.59
C ARG A 260 4.51 27.75 0.61
N ALA A 261 4.01 27.07 1.64
CA ALA A 261 4.83 26.62 2.76
C ALA A 261 5.96 25.69 2.29
N GLN A 262 7.08 25.71 2.99
CA GLN A 262 8.12 24.70 2.86
C GLN A 262 8.09 23.85 4.13
N PHE A 263 8.04 22.52 3.95
CA PHE A 263 8.06 21.54 5.03
C PHE A 263 9.40 20.80 5.11
N TYR A 264 10.02 20.48 3.98
CA TYR A 264 11.26 19.68 3.99
C TYR A 264 12.49 20.50 4.40
N PRO A 265 13.28 20.03 5.39
CA PRO A 265 14.45 20.75 5.91
C PRO A 265 15.57 20.81 4.85
N SER A 266 16.05 22.02 4.56
CA SER A 266 17.12 22.25 3.57
C SER A 266 18.35 21.34 3.80
N PRO A 267 18.84 20.60 2.79
CA PRO A 267 19.96 19.66 2.94
C PRO A 267 21.25 20.24 3.53
N SER A 268 21.45 21.56 3.43
CA SER A 268 22.54 22.30 4.12
C SER A 268 22.49 22.24 5.66
N ARG A 269 21.43 21.66 6.24
CA ARG A 269 21.26 21.42 7.68
C ARG A 269 21.63 19.99 8.12
N TYR A 270 21.85 19.07 7.18
CA TYR A 270 22.22 17.69 7.52
C TYR A 270 23.62 17.63 8.15
N LEU A 271 23.82 16.65 9.01
CA LEU A 271 25.01 16.38 9.83
C LEU A 271 25.60 15.01 9.44
N ASP A 272 26.71 14.62 10.08
CA ASP A 272 27.37 13.32 9.83
C ASP A 272 26.58 12.12 10.35
N ASP A 273 25.57 12.38 11.18
CA ASP A 273 24.66 11.46 11.86
C ASP A 273 23.18 11.64 11.46
N THR A 274 22.86 12.57 10.54
CA THR A 274 21.53 12.61 9.92
C THR A 274 21.32 11.37 9.05
N ARG A 275 20.16 10.72 9.17
CA ARG A 275 19.80 9.47 8.48
C ARG A 275 18.53 9.60 7.66
N PHE A 276 18.49 8.85 6.57
CA PHE A 276 17.33 8.71 5.68
C PHE A 276 17.19 7.25 5.29
N LEU A 277 15.96 6.73 5.20
CA LEU A 277 15.70 5.57 4.38
C LEU A 277 15.51 6.07 2.95
N ILE A 278 16.12 5.37 2.00
CA ILE A 278 15.85 5.58 0.59
C ILE A 278 15.34 4.28 -0.02
N VAL A 279 14.23 4.39 -0.73
CA VAL A 279 13.65 3.33 -1.56
C VAL A 279 13.97 3.64 -3.02
N GLU A 280 14.65 2.74 -3.71
CA GLU A 280 14.89 2.84 -5.16
C GLU A 280 13.76 2.14 -5.94
N LEU A 281 13.20 2.87 -6.90
CA LEU A 281 12.04 2.50 -7.71
C LEU A 281 12.34 2.70 -9.21
N GLY A 282 11.64 1.97 -10.07
CA GLY A 282 11.68 2.17 -11.53
C GLY A 282 11.20 3.55 -11.99
N ASP A 283 11.61 3.99 -13.19
CA ASP A 283 11.14 5.26 -13.78
C ASP A 283 9.71 5.13 -14.31
N ALA A 284 8.74 5.47 -13.45
CA ALA A 284 7.30 5.45 -13.71
C ALA A 284 6.85 6.36 -14.88
N GLY A 285 7.65 7.36 -15.27
CA GLY A 285 7.31 8.32 -16.33
C GLY A 285 6.77 9.65 -15.81
N THR A 286 5.55 10.01 -16.19
CA THR A 286 4.91 11.31 -15.91
C THR A 286 3.51 11.10 -15.32
N SER A 287 3.17 11.77 -14.22
CA SER A 287 1.84 11.67 -13.58
C SER A 287 0.70 12.10 -14.52
N LEU A 288 -0.50 11.53 -14.33
CA LEU A 288 -1.67 11.78 -15.18
C LEU A 288 -2.11 13.26 -15.14
N GLU A 289 -1.89 13.95 -14.02
CA GLU A 289 -2.06 15.42 -13.90
C GLU A 289 -1.23 16.24 -14.90
N ASP A 290 0.04 15.86 -15.13
CA ASP A 290 0.94 16.50 -16.09
C ASP A 290 0.81 15.89 -17.50
N TRP A 291 0.10 14.76 -17.66
CA TRP A 291 -0.06 14.07 -18.95
C TRP A 291 -1.15 14.68 -19.84
N LYS A 292 -0.76 15.04 -21.08
CA LYS A 292 -1.67 15.69 -22.03
C LYS A 292 -2.54 14.69 -22.83
N LEU A 293 -3.67 14.30 -22.22
CA LEU A 293 -4.74 13.51 -22.84
C LEU A 293 -5.28 14.16 -24.13
N THR A 294 -5.08 13.54 -25.30
CA THR A 294 -5.40 14.13 -26.62
C THR A 294 -6.07 13.21 -27.65
N SER A 295 -6.16 11.88 -27.44
CA SER A 295 -6.91 10.97 -28.33
C SER A 295 -7.70 9.90 -27.56
N GLU A 296 -8.81 9.43 -28.13
CA GLU A 296 -9.64 8.39 -27.48
C GLU A 296 -8.88 7.07 -27.22
N SER A 297 -7.87 6.72 -28.01
CA SER A 297 -7.06 5.52 -27.72
C SER A 297 -6.32 5.62 -26.38
N GLN A 298 -5.97 6.83 -25.93
CA GLN A 298 -5.40 7.04 -24.59
C GLN A 298 -6.46 6.89 -23.49
N LEU A 299 -7.70 7.34 -23.73
CA LEU A 299 -8.80 7.15 -22.78
C LEU A 299 -9.10 5.66 -22.55
N TRP A 300 -9.10 4.86 -23.62
CA TRP A 300 -9.26 3.41 -23.54
C TRP A 300 -8.08 2.71 -22.88
N ASP A 301 -6.86 2.95 -23.35
CA ASP A 301 -5.70 2.20 -22.87
C ASP A 301 -5.39 2.52 -21.40
N ILE A 302 -5.48 3.78 -20.97
CA ILE A 302 -5.21 4.14 -19.56
C ILE A 302 -6.24 3.47 -18.64
N PHE A 303 -7.54 3.66 -18.91
CA PHE A 303 -8.62 3.11 -18.08
C PHE A 303 -8.62 1.57 -18.02
N LEU A 304 -8.27 0.91 -19.13
CA LEU A 304 -8.20 -0.54 -19.17
C LEU A 304 -6.92 -1.09 -18.53
N LEU A 305 -5.78 -0.40 -18.66
CA LEU A 305 -4.54 -0.78 -17.96
C LEU A 305 -4.69 -0.69 -16.43
N GLU A 306 -5.29 0.39 -15.90
CA GLU A 306 -5.47 0.55 -14.45
C GLU A 306 -6.42 -0.51 -13.87
N ALA A 307 -7.54 -0.80 -14.56
CA ALA A 307 -8.45 -1.85 -14.15
C ALA A 307 -7.80 -3.25 -14.20
N ILE A 308 -6.97 -3.54 -15.22
CA ILE A 308 -6.24 -4.81 -15.35
C ILE A 308 -5.17 -4.96 -14.26
N ALA A 309 -4.45 -3.89 -13.93
CA ALA A 309 -3.45 -3.90 -12.87
C ALA A 309 -4.11 -4.15 -11.49
N LEU A 310 -5.13 -3.37 -11.15
CA LEU A 310 -5.87 -3.54 -9.89
C LEU A 310 -6.49 -4.94 -9.77
N ALA A 311 -7.12 -5.47 -10.83
CA ALA A 311 -7.70 -6.80 -10.83
C ALA A 311 -6.67 -7.92 -10.57
N ARG A 312 -5.41 -7.75 -11.02
CA ARG A 312 -4.31 -8.70 -10.73
C ARG A 312 -3.86 -8.61 -9.28
N ALA A 313 -3.76 -7.40 -8.72
CA ALA A 313 -3.36 -7.22 -7.33
C ALA A 313 -4.48 -7.63 -6.34
N GLU A 314 -5.75 -7.49 -6.73
CA GLU A 314 -6.90 -8.07 -6.02
C GLU A 314 -6.81 -9.60 -5.92
N ASP A 315 -6.49 -10.28 -7.03
CA ASP A 315 -6.39 -11.74 -7.13
C ASP A 315 -5.15 -12.31 -6.41
N LEU A 316 -4.01 -11.61 -6.49
CA LEU A 316 -2.73 -12.11 -5.98
C LEU A 316 -2.47 -11.80 -4.50
N VAL A 317 -2.85 -10.62 -4.01
CA VAL A 317 -2.54 -10.17 -2.63
C VAL A 317 -3.69 -9.41 -1.95
N MET A 318 -4.94 -9.63 -2.39
CA MET A 318 -6.15 -8.97 -1.87
C MET A 318 -5.96 -7.45 -1.71
N PHE A 319 -5.43 -6.82 -2.75
CA PHE A 319 -5.01 -5.41 -2.74
C PHE A 319 -6.17 -4.42 -2.74
N GLU A 320 -6.00 -3.33 -2.00
CA GLU A 320 -6.75 -2.09 -2.15
C GLU A 320 -5.80 -0.90 -2.16
N HIS A 321 -5.83 -0.07 -3.20
CA HIS A 321 -4.92 1.08 -3.28
C HIS A 321 -5.29 2.19 -2.30
N ARG A 322 -6.58 2.47 -2.17
CA ARG A 322 -7.19 3.48 -1.28
C ARG A 322 -6.77 4.96 -1.50
N ASP A 323 -5.80 5.26 -2.37
CA ASP A 323 -5.42 6.63 -2.74
C ASP A 323 -5.00 6.80 -4.22
N LEU A 324 -5.72 6.14 -5.13
CA LEU A 324 -5.39 6.15 -6.57
C LEU A 324 -5.96 7.40 -7.27
N HIS A 325 -5.42 8.56 -6.92
CA HIS A 325 -5.69 9.83 -7.61
C HIS A 325 -4.70 10.08 -8.77
N GLU A 326 -4.90 11.14 -9.56
CA GLU A 326 -4.16 11.42 -10.80
C GLU A 326 -2.66 11.71 -10.64
N GLY A 327 -2.19 11.94 -9.40
CA GLY A 327 -0.76 12.03 -9.07
C GLY A 327 -0.11 10.64 -8.93
N ASN A 328 -0.88 9.66 -8.47
CA ASN A 328 -0.43 8.30 -8.17
C ASN A 328 -0.57 7.34 -9.36
N LEU A 329 -1.04 7.83 -10.52
CA LEU A 329 -1.01 7.12 -11.79
C LEU A 329 -0.07 7.82 -12.77
N CYS A 330 1.07 7.20 -13.08
CA CYS A 330 2.01 7.66 -14.10
C CYS A 330 1.78 6.99 -15.47
N ILE A 331 2.10 7.72 -16.53
CA ILE A 331 1.86 7.38 -17.93
C ILE A 331 3.19 7.41 -18.71
N ARG A 332 3.41 6.41 -19.58
CA ARG A 332 4.65 6.25 -20.35
C ARG A 332 4.36 5.81 -21.79
N GLN A 333 4.96 6.50 -22.78
CA GLN A 333 4.83 6.13 -24.20
C GLN A 333 5.88 5.07 -24.58
N VAL A 334 5.51 3.79 -24.51
CA VAL A 334 6.44 2.66 -24.73
C VAL A 334 6.52 2.19 -26.18
N LYS A 335 5.44 2.35 -26.95
CA LYS A 335 5.30 1.95 -28.36
C LYS A 335 4.66 3.11 -29.13
N PRO A 336 4.90 3.29 -30.44
CA PRO A 336 4.23 4.35 -31.20
C PRO A 336 2.71 4.09 -31.26
N PRO A 337 1.86 5.14 -31.20
CA PRO A 337 0.43 5.00 -31.40
C PRO A 337 0.07 4.37 -32.75
N ARG A 338 -1.05 3.66 -32.79
CA ARG A 338 -1.61 2.99 -33.96
C ARG A 338 -3.03 3.48 -34.21
N GLU A 339 -3.48 3.50 -35.46
CA GLU A 339 -4.88 3.79 -35.78
C GLU A 339 -5.79 2.75 -35.13
N MET A 340 -6.87 3.20 -34.48
CA MET A 340 -7.87 2.30 -33.92
C MET A 340 -8.61 1.57 -35.04
N GLY A 341 -8.75 0.26 -34.87
CA GLY A 341 -9.46 -0.62 -35.80
C GLY A 341 -10.97 -0.40 -35.78
N ARG A 342 -11.72 -1.36 -36.33
CA ARG A 342 -13.18 -1.36 -36.17
C ARG A 342 -13.53 -1.72 -34.72
N PRO A 343 -14.67 -1.27 -34.15
CA PRO A 343 -15.10 -1.68 -32.81
C PRO A 343 -15.17 -3.20 -32.57
N SER A 344 -15.33 -3.99 -33.64
CA SER A 344 -15.26 -5.47 -33.61
C SER A 344 -13.87 -6.07 -33.35
N GLU A 345 -12.82 -5.26 -33.41
CA GLU A 345 -11.42 -5.64 -33.15
C GLU A 345 -11.00 -5.31 -31.70
N GLY A 346 -11.89 -4.66 -30.94
CA GLY A 346 -11.64 -4.13 -29.59
C GLY A 346 -11.04 -2.73 -29.60
N PHE A 347 -10.95 -2.13 -28.41
CA PHE A 347 -10.46 -0.77 -28.18
C PHE A 347 -9.10 -0.70 -27.46
N PHE A 348 -8.59 -1.84 -27.00
CA PHE A 348 -7.39 -1.92 -26.17
C PHE A 348 -6.08 -2.14 -26.95
N GLY A 349 -5.05 -1.38 -26.60
CA GLY A 349 -3.66 -1.49 -27.06
C GLY A 349 -3.29 -0.61 -28.26
N TYR A 350 -4.01 0.50 -28.50
CA TYR A 350 -3.81 1.33 -29.70
C TYR A 350 -3.00 2.61 -29.46
N SER A 351 -3.02 3.17 -28.24
CA SER A 351 -2.25 4.37 -27.92
C SER A 351 -0.74 4.12 -27.86
N GLY A 352 -0.32 2.87 -27.59
CA GLY A 352 1.07 2.52 -27.32
C GLY A 352 1.60 3.06 -25.98
N LEU A 353 0.69 3.47 -25.09
CA LEU A 353 0.99 3.79 -23.70
C LEU A 353 1.14 2.54 -22.84
N ASP A 354 1.70 2.77 -21.66
CA ASP A 354 1.87 1.89 -20.52
C ASP A 354 1.67 2.75 -19.26
N ILE A 355 1.33 2.14 -18.12
CA ILE A 355 1.09 2.86 -16.86
C ILE A 355 2.05 2.43 -15.76
N THR A 356 2.08 3.21 -14.67
CA THR A 356 2.72 2.81 -13.41
C THR A 356 1.95 3.42 -12.24
N ILE A 357 1.38 2.58 -11.39
CA ILE A 357 0.62 2.91 -10.18
C ILE A 357 1.59 3.09 -8.99
N LEU A 358 1.42 4.15 -8.19
CA LEU A 358 2.38 4.66 -7.18
C LEU A 358 1.77 4.95 -5.80
N ASP A 359 2.64 5.14 -4.80
CA ASP A 359 2.36 5.49 -3.39
C ASP A 359 1.33 4.60 -2.69
N TYR A 360 1.84 3.59 -1.98
CA TYR A 360 1.00 2.62 -1.29
C TYR A 360 0.78 2.98 0.18
N GLY A 361 1.08 4.25 0.55
CA GLY A 361 1.07 4.71 1.94
C GLY A 361 -0.27 4.60 2.66
N LEU A 362 -1.40 4.61 1.93
CA LEU A 362 -2.75 4.41 2.49
C LEU A 362 -3.36 3.03 2.16
N SER A 363 -2.61 2.17 1.45
CA SER A 363 -3.11 0.94 0.84
C SER A 363 -3.33 -0.21 1.85
N ARG A 364 -3.82 -1.34 1.33
CA ARG A 364 -3.97 -2.60 2.04
C ARG A 364 -3.62 -3.79 1.14
N GLY A 365 -3.00 -4.82 1.73
CA GLY A 365 -2.68 -6.09 1.09
C GLY A 365 -2.52 -7.23 2.11
N GLU A 366 -2.46 -8.46 1.63
CA GLU A 366 -2.39 -9.68 2.43
C GLU A 366 -1.70 -10.80 1.64
N ASP A 367 -0.76 -11.50 2.25
CA ASP A 367 0.04 -12.52 1.58
C ASP A 367 -0.71 -13.85 1.47
N LEU A 368 -1.28 -14.13 0.29
CA LEU A 368 -2.02 -15.37 0.04
C LEU A 368 -1.15 -16.64 -0.01
N SER A 369 0.18 -16.51 0.11
CA SER A 369 1.08 -17.67 0.24
C SER A 369 1.22 -18.17 1.68
N ILE A 370 0.72 -17.42 2.68
CA ILE A 370 0.85 -17.70 4.10
C ILE A 370 -0.52 -18.01 4.71
N GLU A 371 -0.68 -19.17 5.36
CA GLU A 371 -1.91 -19.51 6.09
C GLU A 371 -2.13 -18.57 7.29
N ASP A 372 -3.37 -18.10 7.48
CA ASP A 372 -3.77 -17.12 8.50
C ASP A 372 -2.90 -15.82 8.51
N ALA A 373 -2.43 -15.38 7.33
CA ALA A 373 -1.67 -14.14 7.15
C ALA A 373 -2.39 -12.93 7.78
N LYS A 374 -1.65 -12.10 8.53
CA LYS A 374 -2.20 -10.82 8.97
C LYS A 374 -2.16 -9.82 7.80
N PRO A 375 -3.28 -9.17 7.43
CA PRO A 375 -3.24 -8.09 6.45
C PRO A 375 -2.40 -6.91 6.93
N VAL A 376 -1.73 -6.28 5.98
CA VAL A 376 -1.04 -5.00 6.13
C VAL A 376 -1.98 -3.92 5.61
N ALA A 377 -2.27 -2.92 6.43
CA ALA A 377 -3.14 -1.79 6.06
C ALA A 377 -2.73 -0.54 6.82
N PHE A 378 -2.86 0.63 6.19
CA PHE A 378 -2.76 1.90 6.90
C PHE A 378 -4.03 2.19 7.72
N ASP A 379 -3.85 2.59 8.97
CA ASP A 379 -4.93 2.83 9.93
C ASP A 379 -5.47 4.27 9.83
N LEU A 380 -6.36 4.49 8.86
CA LEU A 380 -6.97 5.80 8.59
C LEU A 380 -7.92 6.29 9.70
N GLU A 381 -8.24 5.49 10.73
CA GLU A 381 -9.02 5.98 11.88
C GLU A 381 -8.21 6.86 12.83
N ARG A 382 -6.88 6.93 12.66
CA ARG A 382 -5.97 7.76 13.46
C ARG A 382 -6.08 9.26 13.15
N ASP A 383 -6.29 9.62 11.90
CA ASP A 383 -6.58 10.99 11.48
C ASP A 383 -7.76 11.03 10.50
N LEU A 384 -8.86 11.66 10.95
CA LEU A 384 -10.09 11.76 10.19
C LEU A 384 -10.10 12.97 9.24
N SER A 385 -9.01 13.76 9.18
CA SER A 385 -8.87 14.96 8.33
C SER A 385 -9.26 14.69 6.88
N LEU A 386 -8.83 13.55 6.33
CA LEU A 386 -9.13 13.08 4.98
C LEU A 386 -10.64 12.97 4.71
N PHE A 387 -11.42 12.51 5.70
CA PHE A 387 -12.86 12.30 5.56
C PHE A 387 -13.67 13.60 5.79
N VAL A 388 -13.26 14.44 6.74
CA VAL A 388 -13.96 15.71 7.03
C VAL A 388 -13.61 16.82 6.04
N SER A 389 -12.49 16.73 5.33
CA SER A 389 -12.04 17.78 4.41
C SER A 389 -12.82 17.82 3.10
N THR A 390 -13.05 19.02 2.57
CA THR A 390 -13.82 19.27 1.34
C THR A 390 -13.02 20.04 0.28
N HIS A 391 -11.70 20.16 0.46
CA HIS A 391 -10.84 20.99 -0.38
C HIS A 391 -10.59 20.44 -1.80
N ALA A 392 -10.64 19.12 -1.98
CA ALA A 392 -10.34 18.43 -3.23
C ALA A 392 -11.42 17.38 -3.58
N ALA A 393 -11.51 17.02 -4.86
CA ALA A 393 -12.49 16.04 -5.33
C ALA A 393 -12.23 14.63 -4.74
N GLN A 394 -10.95 14.24 -4.60
CA GLN A 394 -10.54 12.96 -4.02
C GLN A 394 -11.04 12.75 -2.57
N CYS A 395 -11.29 13.83 -1.80
CA CYS A 395 -11.86 13.73 -0.46
C CYS A 395 -13.27 13.12 -0.45
N ARG A 396 -13.99 13.16 -1.59
CA ARG A 396 -15.25 12.43 -1.76
C ARG A 396 -15.02 10.92 -1.75
N VAL A 397 -13.94 10.44 -2.36
CA VAL A 397 -13.60 9.03 -2.48
C VAL A 397 -13.24 8.45 -1.11
N TYR A 398 -12.40 9.15 -0.31
CA TYR A 398 -12.13 8.75 1.09
C TYR A 398 -13.43 8.58 1.89
N ARG A 399 -14.37 9.53 1.78
CA ARG A 399 -15.70 9.40 2.44
C ARG A 399 -16.53 8.26 1.89
N GLN A 400 -16.52 8.00 0.59
CA GLN A 400 -17.25 6.87 -0.01
C GLN A 400 -16.70 5.53 0.51
N MET A 401 -15.37 5.36 0.58
CA MET A 401 -14.74 4.18 1.16
C MET A 401 -15.14 3.99 2.63
N ARG A 402 -15.00 5.03 3.46
CA ARG A 402 -15.33 4.95 4.90
C ARG A 402 -16.83 4.75 5.14
N SER A 403 -17.69 5.36 4.33
CA SER A 403 -19.13 5.16 4.38
C SER A 403 -19.51 3.73 4.02
N PHE A 404 -18.87 3.14 2.99
CA PHE A 404 -19.08 1.75 2.62
C PHE A 404 -18.65 0.79 3.75
N LEU A 405 -17.49 1.01 4.39
CA LEU A 405 -17.08 0.20 5.54
C LEU A 405 -18.01 0.33 6.77
N LEU A 406 -18.65 1.50 6.97
CA LEU A 406 -19.64 1.70 8.03
C LEU A 406 -21.01 1.06 7.70
N ARG A 407 -21.41 1.03 6.42
CA ARG A 407 -22.81 0.79 5.99
C ARG A 407 -23.05 -0.44 5.11
N ALA A 408 -22.02 -1.00 4.49
CA ALA A 408 -22.09 -1.97 3.39
C ALA A 408 -23.05 -1.57 2.23
N ASP A 409 -23.29 -0.27 2.05
CA ASP A 409 -24.06 0.30 0.94
C ASP A 409 -23.31 1.49 0.31
N ARG A 410 -23.72 1.90 -0.89
CA ARG A 410 -23.05 2.95 -1.68
C ARG A 410 -23.35 4.38 -1.20
N THR A 411 -24.09 4.57 -0.09
CA THR A 411 -24.50 5.89 0.39
C THR A 411 -23.32 6.62 1.04
N CYS A 412 -22.72 7.57 0.32
CA CYS A 412 -21.74 8.48 0.90
C CYS A 412 -22.38 9.31 2.03
N LEU A 413 -21.82 9.20 3.23
CA LEU A 413 -22.14 10.07 4.36
C LEU A 413 -21.54 11.47 4.15
N PRO A 414 -22.14 12.53 4.75
CA PRO A 414 -21.60 13.88 4.68
C PRO A 414 -20.36 14.04 5.60
N PRO A 415 -19.49 15.04 5.38
CA PRO A 415 -18.26 15.23 6.16
C PRO A 415 -18.46 15.24 7.68
N GLU A 416 -19.55 15.84 8.15
CA GLU A 416 -19.88 15.98 9.57
C GLU A 416 -20.23 14.64 10.24
N ALA A 417 -20.55 13.60 9.47
CA ALA A 417 -20.79 12.25 9.98
C ALA A 417 -19.50 11.40 10.07
N HIS A 418 -18.34 12.00 9.81
CA HIS A 418 -17.04 11.34 9.89
C HIS A 418 -16.14 11.86 11.03
N ASP A 419 -16.68 12.59 12.01
CA ASP A 419 -15.95 13.18 13.14
C ASP A 419 -15.48 12.18 14.23
N THR A 420 -16.08 10.99 14.25
CA THR A 420 -15.92 9.99 15.32
C THR A 420 -14.97 8.86 14.87
N PRO A 421 -13.83 8.61 15.54
CA PRO A 421 -12.88 7.55 15.18
C PRO A 421 -13.33 6.17 15.67
N TYR A 422 -12.93 5.13 14.96
CA TYR A 422 -13.31 3.72 15.18
C TYR A 422 -14.84 3.54 15.29
N ALA A 423 -15.58 4.35 14.51
CA ALA A 423 -17.04 4.37 14.56
C ALA A 423 -17.64 2.99 14.28
N LYS A 424 -18.73 2.66 14.97
CA LYS A 424 -19.34 1.33 14.89
C LYS A 424 -20.10 1.15 13.57
N GLY A 425 -19.51 0.39 12.66
CA GLY A 425 -20.17 -0.14 11.47
C GLY A 425 -20.96 -1.43 11.76
N ILE A 426 -21.30 -2.17 10.70
CA ILE A 426 -22.13 -3.39 10.78
C ILE A 426 -21.49 -4.48 11.64
N ASP A 427 -20.24 -4.83 11.35
CA ASP A 427 -19.56 -6.00 11.95
C ASP A 427 -18.70 -5.64 13.18
N GLY A 428 -18.81 -4.42 13.71
CA GLY A 428 -18.04 -3.94 14.87
C GLY A 428 -17.56 -2.50 14.73
N PRO A 429 -16.58 -2.06 15.54
CA PRO A 429 -15.78 -0.86 15.23
C PRO A 429 -15.17 -0.99 13.83
N LEU A 430 -15.05 0.14 13.12
CA LEU A 430 -14.38 0.14 11.81
C LEU A 430 -12.89 -0.26 11.97
N SER A 431 -12.43 -1.16 11.12
CA SER A 431 -11.00 -1.48 10.93
C SER A 431 -10.68 -1.50 9.44
N TRP A 432 -9.57 -0.86 9.09
CA TRP A 432 -9.03 -0.79 7.74
C TRP A 432 -8.24 -2.05 7.33
N ASP A 433 -8.00 -3.01 8.25
CA ASP A 433 -7.49 -4.35 7.94
C ASP A 433 -8.45 -5.15 7.02
N THR A 434 -9.75 -4.82 7.10
CA THR A 434 -10.84 -5.35 6.27
C THR A 434 -10.48 -5.34 4.79
N TYR A 435 -10.73 -6.45 4.08
CA TYR A 435 -10.77 -6.45 2.62
C TYR A 435 -12.13 -5.97 2.09
N ALA A 436 -12.09 -4.96 1.24
CA ALA A 436 -13.24 -4.30 0.65
C ALA A 436 -12.90 -3.76 -0.77
N PRO A 437 -12.68 -4.62 -1.79
CA PRO A 437 -12.16 -4.24 -3.11
C PRO A 437 -13.04 -3.25 -3.89
N TYR A 438 -14.27 -2.99 -3.42
CA TYR A 438 -15.07 -1.86 -3.89
C TYR A 438 -14.38 -0.50 -3.73
N THR A 439 -13.39 -0.36 -2.83
CA THR A 439 -12.51 0.82 -2.76
C THR A 439 -11.76 1.06 -4.07
N ASN A 440 -11.27 0.00 -4.75
CA ASN A 440 -10.66 0.10 -6.07
C ASN A 440 -11.68 0.55 -7.13
N VAL A 441 -12.93 0.05 -7.06
CA VAL A 441 -14.03 0.46 -7.95
C VAL A 441 -14.35 1.95 -7.80
N LEU A 442 -14.34 2.48 -6.57
CA LEU A 442 -14.52 3.91 -6.31
C LEU A 442 -13.41 4.78 -6.93
N TRP A 443 -12.16 4.32 -6.92
CA TRP A 443 -11.05 5.01 -7.60
C TRP A 443 -11.10 4.89 -9.12
N LEU A 444 -11.50 3.74 -9.67
CA LEU A 444 -11.76 3.58 -11.10
C LEU A 444 -12.88 4.52 -11.59
N ALA A 445 -13.92 4.74 -10.78
CA ALA A 445 -14.95 5.72 -11.08
C ALA A 445 -14.38 7.15 -11.10
N TYR A 446 -13.57 7.50 -10.10
CA TYR A 446 -12.91 8.80 -9.99
C TYR A 446 -11.98 9.09 -11.18
N LEU A 447 -11.09 8.17 -11.55
CA LEU A 447 -10.17 8.37 -12.66
C LEU A 447 -10.88 8.33 -14.02
N TYR A 448 -11.96 7.56 -14.18
CA TYR A 448 -12.82 7.66 -15.37
C TYR A 448 -13.44 9.07 -15.53
N GLU A 449 -13.94 9.69 -14.45
CA GLU A 449 -14.41 11.09 -14.48
C GLU A 449 -13.28 12.08 -14.75
N TYR A 450 -12.09 11.85 -14.18
CA TYR A 450 -10.89 12.65 -14.40
C TYR A 450 -10.48 12.65 -15.88
N LEU A 451 -10.26 11.46 -16.46
CA LEU A 451 -9.90 11.24 -17.86
C LEU A 451 -10.86 11.98 -18.80
N ILE A 452 -12.17 11.87 -18.51
CA ILE A 452 -13.25 12.55 -19.25
C ILE A 452 -13.18 14.07 -19.16
N SER A 453 -12.88 14.62 -17.99
CA SER A 453 -12.92 16.05 -17.70
C SER A 453 -11.62 16.75 -18.11
N HIS A 454 -10.52 16.02 -18.08
CA HIS A 454 -9.19 16.51 -18.41
C HIS A 454 -8.81 16.31 -19.87
N PHE A 455 -9.52 15.47 -20.64
CA PHE A 455 -9.33 15.30 -22.09
C PHE A 455 -9.29 16.62 -22.90
N LYS A 456 -8.23 16.83 -23.69
CA LYS A 456 -8.02 18.02 -24.55
C LYS A 456 -8.01 17.70 -26.05
N GLY A 457 -8.49 16.52 -26.47
CA GLY A 457 -8.61 16.09 -27.87
C GLY A 457 -9.90 16.54 -28.59
N ASP A 458 -10.26 15.87 -29.71
CA ASP A 458 -11.52 16.17 -30.42
C ASP A 458 -12.73 15.70 -29.60
N LYS A 459 -13.67 16.63 -29.36
CA LYS A 459 -14.94 16.40 -28.67
C LYS A 459 -15.76 15.27 -29.30
N LYS A 460 -15.61 14.97 -30.59
CA LYS A 460 -16.26 13.82 -31.24
C LYS A 460 -15.74 12.48 -30.73
N GLU A 461 -14.44 12.39 -30.46
CA GLU A 461 -13.84 11.19 -29.88
C GLU A 461 -14.28 10.99 -28.44
N LEU A 462 -14.25 12.04 -27.62
CA LEU A 462 -14.79 11.99 -26.26
C LEU A 462 -16.29 11.62 -26.25
N THR A 463 -17.07 12.06 -27.24
CA THR A 463 -18.48 11.70 -27.39
C THR A 463 -18.66 10.22 -27.80
N ARG A 464 -17.72 9.66 -28.57
CA ARG A 464 -17.71 8.24 -28.93
C ARG A 464 -17.32 7.36 -27.74
N PHE A 465 -16.21 7.66 -27.07
CA PHE A 465 -15.80 7.02 -25.81
C PHE A 465 -16.98 6.95 -24.82
N LYS A 466 -17.53 8.11 -24.43
CA LYS A 466 -18.69 8.21 -23.52
C LYS A 466 -19.95 7.48 -23.99
N LYS A 467 -20.11 7.25 -25.31
CA LYS A 467 -21.26 6.51 -25.86
C LYS A 467 -21.06 5.00 -25.68
N GLU A 468 -19.87 4.48 -25.95
CA GLU A 468 -19.59 3.05 -25.81
C GLU A 468 -19.45 2.65 -24.33
N THR A 469 -18.76 3.45 -23.50
CA THR A 469 -18.58 3.20 -22.05
C THR A 469 -19.84 3.46 -21.21
N ARG A 470 -20.91 4.03 -21.79
CA ARG A 470 -22.14 4.44 -21.09
C ARG A 470 -22.78 3.31 -20.26
N GLU A 471 -22.73 2.07 -20.74
CA GLU A 471 -23.32 0.95 -20.01
C GLU A 471 -22.45 0.53 -18.81
N MET A 472 -21.13 0.55 -18.93
CA MET A 472 -20.22 0.37 -17.80
C MET A 472 -20.40 1.47 -16.76
N TRP A 473 -20.49 2.74 -17.20
CA TRP A 473 -20.66 3.86 -16.27
C TRP A 473 -21.89 3.67 -15.36
N LYS A 474 -23.01 3.16 -15.88
CA LYS A 474 -24.21 2.87 -15.08
C LYS A 474 -23.94 1.96 -13.85
N TYR A 475 -22.92 1.10 -13.90
CA TYR A 475 -22.55 0.15 -12.83
C TYR A 475 -21.26 0.54 -12.08
N LEU A 476 -20.50 1.51 -12.62
CA LEU A 476 -19.30 2.10 -12.01
C LEU A 476 -19.62 3.37 -11.20
N ASP A 477 -20.65 4.11 -11.61
CA ASP A 477 -21.13 5.36 -11.01
C ASP A 477 -21.54 5.13 -9.54
N PRO A 478 -20.82 5.67 -8.55
CA PRO A 478 -21.14 5.45 -7.14
C PRO A 478 -22.46 6.13 -6.75
N ASP A 479 -22.90 7.16 -7.47
CA ASP A 479 -24.14 7.91 -7.24
C ASP A 479 -25.36 7.27 -7.94
N ALA A 480 -25.18 6.17 -8.68
CA ALA A 480 -26.29 5.42 -9.27
C ALA A 480 -27.31 5.00 -8.19
N GLY A 481 -28.61 5.02 -8.50
CA GLY A 481 -29.67 4.68 -7.53
C GLY A 481 -29.48 3.31 -6.87
N VAL A 482 -30.00 3.13 -5.66
CA VAL A 482 -29.72 1.94 -4.81
C VAL A 482 -30.13 0.62 -5.48
N ASP A 483 -31.21 0.62 -6.27
CA ASP A 483 -31.68 -0.56 -7.02
C ASP A 483 -30.80 -0.91 -8.25
N VAL A 484 -29.77 -0.11 -8.55
CA VAL A 484 -28.84 -0.34 -9.67
C VAL A 484 -27.68 -1.24 -9.19
N PRO A 485 -27.42 -2.38 -9.86
CA PRO A 485 -26.24 -3.21 -9.60
C PRO A 485 -24.95 -2.41 -9.72
N CYS A 486 -23.90 -2.87 -9.07
CA CYS A 486 -22.57 -2.26 -9.13
C CYS A 486 -21.49 -3.33 -9.23
N PHE A 487 -20.33 -2.94 -9.74
CA PHE A 487 -19.12 -3.77 -9.67
C PHE A 487 -18.67 -3.88 -8.20
N GLY A 488 -18.26 -5.08 -7.77
CA GLY A 488 -17.76 -5.34 -6.42
C GLY A 488 -16.24 -5.17 -6.28
N CYS A 489 -15.50 -5.34 -7.37
CA CYS A 489 -14.04 -5.26 -7.46
C CYS A 489 -13.59 -4.79 -8.86
N ALA A 490 -12.30 -4.48 -9.04
CA ALA A 490 -11.74 -4.15 -10.35
C ALA A 490 -11.81 -5.35 -11.33
N ALA A 491 -11.71 -6.59 -10.83
CA ALA A 491 -11.86 -7.79 -11.67
C ALA A 491 -13.24 -7.88 -12.36
N ASP A 492 -14.32 -7.40 -11.74
CA ASP A 492 -15.64 -7.30 -12.40
C ASP A 492 -15.62 -6.33 -13.59
N VAL A 493 -14.89 -5.21 -13.47
CA VAL A 493 -14.74 -4.18 -14.52
C VAL A 493 -13.95 -4.75 -15.70
N VAL A 494 -12.88 -5.50 -15.43
CA VAL A 494 -12.12 -6.23 -16.47
C VAL A 494 -12.98 -7.29 -17.14
N CYS A 495 -13.78 -8.03 -16.38
CA CYS A 495 -14.75 -8.98 -16.94
C CYS A 495 -15.77 -8.27 -17.85
N PHE A 496 -16.33 -7.12 -17.44
CA PHE A 496 -17.18 -6.30 -18.31
C PHE A 496 -16.45 -5.95 -19.62
N ALA A 497 -15.21 -5.49 -19.56
CA ALA A 497 -14.45 -5.06 -20.74
C ALA A 497 -14.19 -6.21 -21.74
N VAL A 498 -13.99 -7.44 -21.26
CA VAL A 498 -13.91 -8.64 -22.11
C VAL A 498 -15.28 -9.03 -22.67
N GLU A 499 -16.33 -9.01 -21.85
CA GLU A 499 -17.71 -9.31 -22.24
C GLU A 499 -18.26 -8.36 -23.31
N ALA A 500 -17.89 -7.09 -23.23
CA ALA A 500 -18.22 -6.04 -24.21
C ALA A 500 -17.32 -6.06 -25.46
N GLY A 501 -16.30 -6.94 -25.49
CA GLY A 501 -15.37 -7.09 -26.61
C GLY A 501 -14.32 -5.97 -26.74
N TRP A 502 -14.13 -5.14 -25.71
CA TRP A 502 -13.16 -4.05 -25.71
C TRP A 502 -11.72 -4.57 -25.57
N VAL A 503 -11.53 -5.61 -24.76
CA VAL A 503 -10.28 -6.35 -24.54
C VAL A 503 -10.47 -7.79 -25.02
N ARG A 504 -9.54 -8.34 -25.81
CA ARG A 504 -9.53 -9.77 -26.13
C ARG A 504 -8.81 -10.55 -25.04
N GLN A 505 -9.28 -11.76 -24.69
CA GLN A 505 -8.66 -12.60 -23.66
C GLN A 505 -7.16 -12.86 -23.91
N GLU A 506 -6.75 -13.00 -25.18
CA GLU A 506 -5.36 -13.10 -25.61
C GLU A 506 -4.49 -11.91 -25.14
N GLN A 507 -5.06 -10.71 -25.02
CA GLN A 507 -4.36 -9.50 -24.59
C GLN A 507 -4.18 -9.43 -23.08
N LEU A 508 -5.06 -10.06 -22.28
CA LEU A 508 -4.87 -10.21 -20.84
C LEU A 508 -3.71 -11.17 -20.53
N ASN A 509 -3.67 -12.29 -21.26
CA ASN A 509 -2.60 -13.29 -21.14
C ASN A 509 -1.27 -12.78 -21.71
N GLY A 510 -1.29 -12.00 -22.80
CA GLY A 510 -0.09 -11.45 -23.44
C GLY A 510 0.50 -10.20 -22.77
N ALA A 511 -0.15 -9.67 -21.73
CA ALA A 511 0.30 -8.47 -21.01
C ALA A 511 1.45 -8.74 -20.00
N GLU A 512 2.12 -9.88 -20.12
CA GLU A 512 3.43 -10.16 -19.49
C GLU A 512 4.59 -9.49 -20.25
N GLU A 513 4.44 -9.16 -21.54
CA GLU A 513 5.50 -8.53 -22.35
C GLU A 513 5.71 -7.01 -22.07
N SER A 514 5.22 -6.46 -20.95
CA SER A 514 5.45 -5.05 -20.59
C SER A 514 6.79 -4.84 -19.88
N LEU A 515 7.86 -4.85 -20.69
CA LEU A 515 9.13 -4.14 -20.45
C LEU A 515 9.67 -4.18 -19.00
N ILE A 516 10.27 -5.31 -18.63
CA ILE A 516 11.27 -5.40 -17.55
C ILE A 516 12.30 -4.27 -17.72
N GLY A 517 12.15 -3.24 -16.90
CA GLY A 517 12.76 -1.91 -17.08
C GLY A 517 14.16 -1.79 -16.49
N GLY A 518 14.91 -2.89 -16.39
CA GLY A 518 16.13 -2.97 -15.61
C GLY A 518 15.81 -2.96 -14.12
N GLU A 519 15.47 -4.14 -13.58
CA GLU A 519 15.28 -4.41 -12.14
C GLU A 519 16.54 -4.03 -11.35
N ASP A 520 17.73 -4.26 -11.93
CA ASP A 520 19.05 -3.86 -11.40
C ASP A 520 19.04 -2.45 -10.76
N SER A 521 19.49 -2.35 -9.51
CA SER A 521 19.80 -1.05 -8.88
C SER A 521 20.81 -0.26 -9.71
N ILE A 522 20.55 1.04 -9.90
CA ILE A 522 21.51 1.96 -10.55
C ILE A 522 22.43 2.67 -9.55
N ILE A 523 22.46 2.22 -8.28
CA ILE A 523 23.05 2.93 -7.14
C ILE A 523 24.36 2.29 -6.67
N GLY A 524 25.30 3.12 -6.22
CA GLY A 524 26.62 2.68 -5.75
C GLY A 524 27.51 2.05 -6.83
N THR A 525 28.47 1.24 -6.36
CA THR A 525 29.67 0.79 -7.09
C THR A 525 29.73 -0.73 -7.30
N GLN A 526 28.66 -1.34 -7.81
CA GLN A 526 28.77 -2.70 -8.39
C GLN A 526 29.82 -2.71 -9.52
N ASN A 527 30.68 -3.73 -9.59
CA ASN A 527 31.79 -3.72 -10.55
C ASN A 527 31.29 -4.00 -11.98
N ILE A 528 31.67 -3.13 -12.92
CA ILE A 528 31.33 -3.20 -14.35
C ILE A 528 31.84 -4.49 -15.03
N SER A 529 32.69 -5.28 -14.35
CA SER A 529 33.14 -6.62 -14.76
C SER A 529 32.11 -7.73 -14.54
N GLU A 530 31.24 -7.63 -13.53
CA GLU A 530 30.36 -8.73 -13.07
C GLU A 530 29.09 -8.80 -13.93
N ILE A 531 28.47 -7.66 -14.21
CA ILE A 531 27.33 -7.48 -15.15
C ILE A 531 27.62 -8.07 -16.56
N LYS A 532 28.89 -8.26 -16.93
CA LYS A 532 29.30 -8.89 -18.20
C LYS A 532 29.35 -10.42 -18.17
N GLN A 533 29.28 -11.07 -17.01
CA GLN A 533 29.26 -12.53 -16.90
C GLN A 533 27.83 -13.10 -16.91
N GLU A 534 26.89 -12.40 -16.27
CA GLU A 534 25.48 -12.84 -16.15
C GLU A 534 24.67 -12.67 -17.44
N ARG A 535 25.14 -11.83 -18.38
CA ARG A 535 24.58 -11.68 -19.74
C ARG A 535 24.86 -12.89 -20.67
N LYS A 536 24.70 -14.10 -20.14
CA LYS A 536 24.65 -15.37 -20.90
C LYS A 536 23.27 -16.01 -20.68
N PRO A 537 22.36 -15.99 -21.66
CA PRO A 537 21.04 -16.58 -21.49
C PRO A 537 21.15 -18.09 -21.23
N ALA A 538 20.57 -18.53 -20.11
CA ALA A 538 20.52 -19.93 -19.74
C ALA A 538 19.75 -20.73 -20.81
N ARG A 539 20.44 -21.62 -21.53
CA ARG A 539 19.82 -22.50 -22.53
C ARG A 539 18.86 -23.47 -21.85
N ARG A 540 17.57 -23.14 -21.80
CA ARG A 540 16.49 -24.07 -21.42
C ARG A 540 16.59 -25.34 -22.29
N SER A 541 16.97 -26.45 -21.65
CA SER A 541 17.10 -27.75 -22.33
C SER A 541 15.72 -28.40 -22.48
N THR A 542 15.25 -28.57 -23.71
CA THR A 542 14.00 -29.26 -24.02
C THR A 542 14.17 -30.77 -23.90
N ARG A 543 14.04 -31.30 -22.67
CA ARG A 543 13.86 -32.75 -22.47
C ARG A 543 12.46 -33.16 -22.94
N ARG A 544 12.40 -33.87 -24.06
CA ARG A 544 11.27 -34.75 -24.37
C ARG A 544 11.22 -35.89 -23.36
N HIS A 545 10.02 -36.25 -22.92
CA HIS A 545 9.55 -37.63 -22.99
C HIS A 545 8.03 -37.66 -23.17
#